data_AF-A0A7S4W993-F1
#
_entry.id   AF-A0A7S4W993-F1
#
_cell.length_a   1.000
_cell.length_b   1.000
_cell.length_c   1.000
_cell.angle_alpha   90.00
_cell.angle_beta   90.00
_cell.angle_gamma   90.00
#
_symmetry.space_group_name_H-M   'P 1'
#
loop_
_entity.id
_entity.type
_entity.pdbx_description
1 polymer ?
#
loop_
_entity_poly.entity_id
_entity_poly.type
_entity_poly.pdbx_seq_one_letter_code
_entity_poly.pdbx_strand_id
1 'polypeptide(L)'
;RPPTLGPASAAMAGYNMAGAPAQQLMGGSSVSLEDAFGSRDALLVKQTARGCLQECMGCEARSEYKISAMDFGYLNSGGWLKEGAMTQQDEMYALEESSFFMRCCWRDGRAMEINVTQGAEEGGPEIVTYEKPCGCPLNMPIPTDDGSNIYCPCCCMLPELTTTKDGAEISKSKYLCDLYCCVSKFSYEEEGGEVYILKPDTCCGGCLPACHCKRQISVPYYFHDPATGERITDGEDDDEKQPQIRKVWAGLKKECCTTADTFAVFFPRGTDVRRKAGILGLTFLLDFT
;
A
#
# COMPACT_ATOMS: atom_id res chain seq x y z
N ARG A 1 22.42 -26.21 -70.74
CA ARG A 1 23.39 -25.90 -69.65
C ARG A 1 22.60 -25.20 -68.55
N PRO A 2 22.31 -25.86 -67.42
CA PRO A 2 21.70 -25.20 -66.26
C PRO A 2 22.78 -24.45 -65.47
N PRO A 3 22.43 -23.39 -64.72
CA PRO A 3 23.35 -22.74 -63.80
C PRO A 3 23.52 -23.57 -62.51
N THR A 4 24.77 -23.61 -62.05
CA THR A 4 25.29 -24.33 -60.89
C THR A 4 24.91 -23.67 -59.57
N LEU A 5 24.44 -24.48 -58.60
CA LEU A 5 24.23 -24.12 -57.20
C LEU A 5 25.57 -23.85 -56.49
N GLY A 6 25.69 -22.68 -55.86
CA GLY A 6 26.77 -22.35 -54.92
C GLY A 6 26.43 -22.73 -53.47
N PRO A 7 27.42 -23.01 -52.61
CA PRO A 7 27.20 -23.57 -51.28
C PRO A 7 26.75 -22.52 -50.25
N ALA A 8 25.92 -22.99 -49.32
CA ALA A 8 25.44 -22.28 -48.15
C ALA A 8 26.59 -21.92 -47.18
N SER A 9 26.60 -20.67 -46.72
CA SER A 9 27.35 -20.26 -45.54
C SER A 9 26.36 -19.75 -44.50
N ALA A 10 26.23 -20.51 -43.42
CA ALA A 10 25.44 -20.18 -42.25
C ALA A 10 26.23 -19.17 -41.39
N ALA A 11 25.79 -17.91 -41.37
CA ALA A 11 26.23 -16.94 -40.38
C ALA A 11 25.28 -17.03 -39.18
N MET A 12 25.67 -17.80 -38.15
CA MET A 12 25.08 -17.65 -36.82
C MET A 12 25.60 -16.34 -36.23
N ALA A 13 24.76 -15.32 -36.23
CA ALA A 13 24.98 -14.10 -35.45
C ALA A 13 24.77 -14.45 -33.97
N GLY A 14 25.87 -14.46 -33.21
CA GLY A 14 25.86 -14.56 -31.76
C GLY A 14 25.14 -13.36 -31.16
N TYR A 15 23.97 -13.60 -30.58
CA TYR A 15 23.34 -12.65 -29.68
C TYR A 15 24.09 -12.68 -28.35
N ASN A 16 24.88 -11.64 -28.11
CA ASN A 16 25.39 -11.29 -26.79
C ASN A 16 24.20 -10.97 -25.86
N MET A 17 23.80 -11.92 -25.02
CA MET A 17 22.91 -11.69 -23.88
C MET A 17 23.72 -11.03 -22.75
N ALA A 18 24.12 -9.77 -22.95
CA ALA A 18 24.67 -8.93 -21.89
C ALA A 18 23.57 -7.97 -21.44
N GLY A 19 22.87 -8.32 -20.35
CA GLY A 19 21.83 -7.46 -19.78
C GLY A 19 20.74 -8.14 -18.96
N ALA A 20 20.96 -9.31 -18.38
CA ALA A 20 20.05 -9.82 -17.35
C ALA A 20 20.36 -9.09 -16.02
N PRO A 21 19.39 -8.46 -15.35
CA PRO A 21 19.60 -7.99 -13.99
C PRO A 21 19.95 -9.19 -13.11
N ALA A 22 20.97 -9.02 -12.27
CA ALA A 22 21.46 -10.06 -11.38
C ALA A 22 20.41 -10.37 -10.32
N GLN A 23 19.54 -11.35 -10.59
CA GLN A 23 18.68 -11.96 -9.57
C GLN A 23 18.98 -13.46 -9.56
N GLN A 24 20.07 -13.81 -8.88
CA GLN A 24 20.35 -15.17 -8.46
C GLN A 24 20.79 -15.16 -7.00
N LEU A 25 19.82 -14.95 -6.12
CA LEU A 25 19.88 -15.43 -4.74
C LEU A 25 18.74 -16.42 -4.55
N MET A 26 18.86 -17.58 -5.20
CA MET A 26 18.08 -18.78 -4.88
C MET A 26 18.73 -19.43 -3.65
N GLY A 27 18.55 -18.82 -2.49
CA GLY A 27 19.01 -19.33 -1.21
C GLY A 27 18.05 -18.87 -0.14
N GLY A 28 17.38 -19.82 0.52
CA GLY A 28 16.40 -19.61 1.58
C GLY A 28 17.00 -19.03 2.87
N SER A 29 17.61 -17.85 2.76
CA SER A 29 17.97 -17.02 3.90
C SER A 29 16.82 -16.04 4.09
N SER A 30 16.19 -16.05 5.27
CA SER A 30 15.23 -15.02 5.65
C SER A 30 15.94 -13.67 5.63
N VAL A 31 15.36 -12.69 4.94
CA VAL A 31 15.88 -11.32 4.95
C VAL A 31 15.57 -10.70 6.29
N SER A 32 16.56 -10.02 6.89
CA SER A 32 16.35 -9.31 8.14
C SER A 32 15.48 -8.07 7.92
N LEU A 33 14.66 -7.71 8.91
CA LEU A 33 13.87 -6.47 8.84
C LEU A 33 14.79 -5.24 8.83
N GLU A 34 15.97 -5.36 9.40
CA GLU A 34 17.02 -4.35 9.40
C GLU A 34 17.48 -4.01 7.98
N ASP A 35 17.69 -5.02 7.11
CA ASP A 35 18.07 -4.80 5.71
C ASP A 35 16.91 -4.13 4.93
N ALA A 36 15.67 -4.52 5.23
CA ALA A 36 14.47 -4.05 4.53
C ALA A 36 13.95 -2.68 4.99
N PHE A 37 14.15 -2.29 6.25
CA PHE A 37 13.56 -1.06 6.83
C PHE A 37 14.53 -0.18 7.63
N GLY A 38 15.72 -0.68 7.99
CA GLY A 38 16.64 -0.04 8.94
C GLY A 38 16.98 1.41 8.62
N SER A 39 17.44 1.68 7.40
CA SER A 39 17.88 3.01 6.97
C SER A 39 16.78 3.89 6.39
N ARG A 40 15.52 3.45 6.38
CA ARG A 40 14.43 4.10 5.63
C ARG A 40 13.53 4.89 6.57
N ASP A 41 13.53 6.21 6.46
CA ASP A 41 12.63 7.08 7.24
C ASP A 41 11.27 7.26 6.58
N ALA A 42 11.18 6.96 5.28
CA ALA A 42 9.93 6.93 4.54
C ALA A 42 9.95 5.90 3.40
N LEU A 43 8.76 5.47 2.98
CA LEU A 43 8.53 4.56 1.87
C LEU A 43 7.56 5.16 0.85
N LEU A 44 7.74 4.78 -0.41
CA LEU A 44 6.77 5.01 -1.47
C LEU A 44 6.20 3.66 -1.90
N VAL A 45 4.92 3.45 -1.63
CA VAL A 45 4.19 2.22 -1.93
C VAL A 45 3.37 2.45 -3.19
N LYS A 46 3.75 1.82 -4.30
CA LYS A 46 3.14 2.01 -5.62
C LYS A 46 2.34 0.77 -5.99
N GLN A 47 1.02 0.88 -6.06
CA GLN A 47 0.22 -0.20 -6.63
C GLN A 47 0.44 -0.24 -8.15
N THR A 48 0.70 -1.43 -8.70
CA THR A 48 0.83 -1.65 -10.14
C THR A 48 -0.56 -1.64 -10.78
N ALA A 49 -0.74 -0.83 -11.81
CA ALA A 49 -1.98 -0.80 -12.58
C ALA A 49 -2.18 -2.10 -13.34
N ARG A 50 -3.41 -2.62 -13.32
CA ARG A 50 -3.76 -3.86 -14.02
C ARG A 50 -4.05 -3.62 -15.50
N GLY A 51 -4.04 -2.36 -15.92
CA GLY A 51 -4.26 -1.95 -17.30
C GLY A 51 -5.73 -1.69 -17.59
N CYS A 52 -5.99 -0.59 -18.29
CA CYS A 52 -7.34 -0.06 -18.52
C CYS A 52 -8.32 -1.11 -19.09
N LEU A 53 -7.88 -1.95 -20.04
CA LEU A 53 -8.76 -2.94 -20.66
C LEU A 53 -9.12 -4.10 -19.70
N GLN A 54 -8.18 -4.54 -18.87
CA GLN A 54 -8.41 -5.60 -17.89
C GLN A 54 -9.30 -5.09 -16.75
N GLU A 55 -9.09 -3.86 -16.28
CA GLU A 55 -9.93 -3.23 -15.26
C GLU A 55 -11.35 -2.95 -15.78
N CYS A 56 -11.49 -2.43 -17.01
CA CYS A 56 -12.80 -2.18 -17.62
C CYS A 56 -13.59 -3.47 -17.96
N MET A 57 -12.90 -4.60 -18.15
CA MET A 57 -13.54 -5.89 -18.46
C MET A 57 -13.67 -6.82 -17.23
N GLY A 58 -13.47 -6.29 -16.02
CA GLY A 58 -13.69 -7.04 -14.77
C GLY A 58 -12.66 -8.14 -14.51
N CYS A 59 -11.46 -8.03 -15.07
CA CYS A 59 -10.39 -9.00 -14.83
C CYS A 59 -9.74 -8.71 -13.47
N GLU A 60 -9.99 -9.59 -12.50
CA GLU A 60 -9.48 -9.47 -11.14
C GLU A 60 -8.12 -10.16 -10.98
N ALA A 61 -7.12 -9.56 -11.62
CA ALA A 61 -5.73 -9.86 -11.35
C ALA A 61 -5.39 -9.56 -9.87
N ARG A 62 -4.33 -10.20 -9.37
CA ARG A 62 -3.79 -9.97 -8.02
C ARG A 62 -3.39 -8.51 -7.86
N SER A 63 -3.49 -7.98 -6.63
CA SER A 63 -2.96 -6.65 -6.31
C SER A 63 -1.44 -6.76 -6.18
N GLU A 64 -0.71 -5.98 -6.95
CA GLU A 64 0.76 -5.94 -6.91
C GLU A 64 1.20 -4.56 -6.42
N TYR A 65 2.21 -4.53 -5.55
CA TYR A 65 2.81 -3.30 -5.06
C TYR A 65 4.33 -3.34 -5.25
N LYS A 66 4.87 -2.19 -5.65
CA LYS A 66 6.31 -1.93 -5.69
C LYS A 66 6.65 -0.88 -4.65
N ILE A 67 7.65 -1.17 -3.83
CA ILE A 67 8.01 -0.30 -2.71
C ILE A 67 9.44 0.19 -2.91
N SER A 68 9.59 1.50 -2.86
CA SER A 68 10.89 2.18 -2.97
C SER A 68 11.14 3.08 -1.76
N ALA A 69 12.40 3.44 -1.53
CA ALA A 69 12.73 4.47 -0.56
C ALA A 69 12.07 5.81 -0.95
N MET A 70 11.74 6.62 0.07
CA MET A 70 11.11 7.92 -0.09
C MET A 70 11.72 8.93 0.88
N ASP A 71 11.48 10.21 0.60
CA ASP A 71 11.86 11.35 1.42
C ASP A 71 10.89 12.52 1.16
N PHE A 72 10.75 13.43 2.12
CA PHE A 72 9.90 14.63 1.97
C PHE A 72 10.37 15.51 0.81
N GLY A 73 11.66 15.49 0.49
CA GLY A 73 12.24 16.19 -0.65
C GLY A 73 11.64 15.80 -2.00
N TYR A 74 10.96 14.65 -2.11
CA TYR A 74 10.27 14.22 -3.33
C TYR A 74 8.82 14.70 -3.45
N LEU A 75 8.30 15.43 -2.46
CA LEU A 75 6.98 16.05 -2.53
C LEU A 75 7.08 17.53 -2.90
N ASN A 76 6.15 17.99 -3.73
CA ASN A 76 5.89 19.41 -3.95
C ASN A 76 4.91 19.94 -2.89
N SER A 77 4.85 21.26 -2.75
CA SER A 77 3.98 22.01 -1.80
C SER A 77 2.46 21.86 -2.03
N GLY A 78 2.04 20.90 -2.86
CA GLY A 78 0.64 20.54 -3.08
C GLY A 78 0.39 19.04 -2.91
N GLY A 79 1.37 18.28 -2.38
CA GLY A 79 1.25 16.84 -2.21
C GLY A 79 1.51 15.98 -3.44
N TRP A 80 2.03 16.59 -4.51
CA TRP A 80 2.38 15.89 -5.75
C TRP A 80 3.79 15.34 -5.64
N LEU A 81 4.02 14.17 -6.24
CA LEU A 81 5.36 13.66 -6.43
C LEU A 81 6.13 14.55 -7.42
N LYS A 82 7.38 14.87 -7.09
CA LYS A 82 8.31 15.53 -8.01
C LYS A 82 8.63 14.63 -9.21
N GLU A 83 8.96 15.25 -10.32
CA GLU A 83 9.40 14.54 -11.52
C GLU A 83 10.62 13.66 -11.19
N GLY A 84 10.57 12.38 -11.55
CA GLY A 84 11.59 11.39 -11.21
C GLY A 84 11.41 10.67 -9.85
N ALA A 85 10.51 11.11 -8.97
CA ALA A 85 10.22 10.35 -7.74
C ALA A 85 9.61 8.96 -8.03
N MET A 86 8.83 8.87 -9.11
CA MET A 86 8.26 7.60 -9.58
C MET A 86 9.29 6.65 -10.20
N THR A 87 10.47 7.15 -10.60
CA THR A 87 11.55 6.36 -11.22
C THR A 87 12.59 5.86 -10.22
N GLN A 88 12.36 6.08 -8.92
CA GLN A 88 13.18 5.48 -7.87
C GLN A 88 13.20 3.97 -8.00
N GLN A 89 14.36 3.37 -7.74
CA GLN A 89 14.54 1.93 -7.82
C GLN A 89 13.64 1.25 -6.80
N ASP A 90 12.88 0.26 -7.27
CA ASP A 90 12.06 -0.58 -6.41
C ASP A 90 12.95 -1.57 -5.66
N GLU A 91 12.75 -1.66 -4.35
CA GLU A 91 13.59 -2.44 -3.45
C GLU A 91 12.82 -3.59 -2.81
N MET A 92 11.49 -3.47 -2.72
CA MET A 92 10.62 -4.55 -2.26
C MET A 92 9.41 -4.69 -3.19
N TYR A 93 8.91 -5.92 -3.25
CA TYR A 93 7.79 -6.32 -4.07
C TYR A 93 6.74 -6.99 -3.18
N ALA A 94 5.49 -6.54 -3.25
CA ALA A 94 4.39 -7.14 -2.52
C ALA A 94 3.36 -7.72 -3.50
N LEU A 95 2.93 -8.94 -3.25
CA LEU A 95 1.87 -9.59 -4.02
C LEU A 95 0.74 -10.02 -3.11
N GLU A 96 -0.47 -9.59 -3.46
CA GLU A 96 -1.71 -10.01 -2.81
C GLU A 96 -2.19 -11.34 -3.37
N GLU A 97 -2.39 -12.29 -2.48
CA GLU A 97 -3.01 -13.58 -2.74
C GLU A 97 -4.41 -13.65 -2.13
N SER A 98 -5.38 -13.91 -2.99
CA SER A 98 -6.76 -14.21 -2.59
C SER A 98 -7.36 -15.19 -3.59
N SER A 99 -8.49 -15.81 -3.25
CA SER A 99 -9.21 -16.64 -4.22
C SER A 99 -9.99 -15.75 -5.21
N PHE A 100 -10.09 -16.20 -6.46
CA PHE A 100 -10.84 -15.49 -7.51
C PHE A 100 -12.28 -15.19 -7.08
N PHE A 101 -12.96 -16.16 -6.45
CA PHE A 101 -14.34 -15.99 -6.00
C PHE A 101 -14.49 -14.89 -4.94
N MET A 102 -13.52 -14.79 -4.02
CA MET A 102 -13.53 -13.75 -3.00
C MET A 102 -13.28 -12.36 -3.59
N ARG A 103 -12.44 -12.26 -4.64
CA ARG A 103 -12.30 -10.99 -5.37
C ARG A 103 -13.62 -10.60 -6.08
N CYS A 104 -14.26 -11.56 -6.77
CA CYS A 104 -15.43 -11.29 -7.64
C CYS A 104 -16.69 -10.96 -6.84
N CYS A 105 -16.91 -11.67 -5.75
CA CYS A 105 -18.19 -11.65 -5.05
C CYS A 105 -18.12 -10.96 -3.69
N TRP A 106 -16.92 -10.69 -3.16
CA TRP A 106 -16.73 -10.14 -1.82
C TRP A 106 -15.52 -9.19 -1.73
N ARG A 107 -15.41 -8.28 -2.71
CA ARG A 107 -14.22 -7.47 -2.97
C ARG A 107 -13.60 -6.84 -1.72
N ASP A 108 -14.34 -6.04 -0.96
CA ASP A 108 -13.77 -5.24 0.13
C ASP A 108 -13.67 -6.07 1.43
N GLY A 109 -14.55 -7.04 1.61
CA GLY A 109 -14.55 -7.93 2.78
C GLY A 109 -13.66 -9.17 2.64
N ARG A 110 -12.99 -9.39 1.50
CA ARG A 110 -12.27 -10.64 1.22
C ARG A 110 -11.16 -10.92 2.22
N ALA A 111 -10.95 -12.21 2.49
CA ALA A 111 -9.71 -12.68 3.06
C ALA A 111 -8.59 -12.56 2.02
N MET A 112 -7.42 -12.12 2.46
CA MET A 112 -6.25 -11.99 1.59
C MET A 112 -4.96 -12.11 2.40
N GLU A 113 -3.91 -12.56 1.72
CA GLU A 113 -2.55 -12.57 2.23
C GLU A 113 -1.71 -11.65 1.34
N ILE A 114 -0.78 -10.90 1.91
CA ILE A 114 0.15 -10.07 1.15
C ILE A 114 1.55 -10.47 1.56
N ASN A 115 2.33 -10.96 0.61
CA ASN A 115 3.70 -11.38 0.84
C ASN A 115 4.65 -10.31 0.30
N VAL A 116 5.44 -9.71 1.20
CA VAL A 116 6.49 -8.76 0.81
C VAL A 116 7.82 -9.48 0.70
N THR A 117 8.44 -9.33 -0.46
CA THR A 117 9.71 -9.96 -0.84
C THR A 117 10.73 -8.91 -1.22
N GLN A 118 12.01 -9.27 -1.09
CA GLN A 118 13.11 -8.38 -1.47
C GLN A 118 13.31 -8.34 -2.99
N GLY A 119 13.45 -7.15 -3.55
CA GLY A 119 13.67 -6.92 -4.97
C GLY A 119 12.51 -6.16 -5.64
N ALA A 120 12.70 -5.85 -6.92
CA ALA A 120 11.74 -5.07 -7.71
C ALA A 120 10.62 -5.91 -8.35
N GLU A 121 10.77 -7.24 -8.33
CA GLU A 121 9.92 -8.22 -9.02
C GLU A 121 9.71 -9.46 -8.14
N GLU A 122 8.73 -10.28 -8.54
CA GLU A 122 8.37 -11.53 -7.87
C GLU A 122 9.55 -12.52 -7.78
N GLY A 123 9.58 -13.34 -6.72
CA GLY A 123 10.57 -14.41 -6.54
C GLY A 123 11.76 -14.04 -5.66
N GLY A 124 11.74 -12.85 -5.04
CA GLY A 124 12.67 -12.48 -3.99
C GLY A 124 12.48 -13.26 -2.69
N PRO A 125 13.48 -13.28 -1.79
CA PRO A 125 13.31 -13.85 -0.46
C PRO A 125 12.29 -13.06 0.36
N GLU A 126 11.50 -13.77 1.17
CA GLU A 126 10.43 -13.19 1.97
C GLU A 126 10.99 -12.30 3.10
N ILE A 127 10.43 -11.10 3.18
CA ILE A 127 10.69 -10.12 4.23
C ILE A 127 9.62 -10.26 5.30
N VAL A 128 8.34 -10.12 4.96
CA VAL A 128 7.23 -10.06 5.93
C VAL A 128 5.91 -10.42 5.24
N THR A 129 5.00 -11.04 6.00
CA THR A 129 3.68 -11.46 5.53
C THR A 129 2.59 -10.70 6.26
N TYR A 130 1.51 -10.40 5.54
CA TYR A 130 0.32 -9.76 6.10
C TYR A 130 -0.90 -10.62 5.81
N GLU A 131 -1.70 -10.87 6.84
CA GLU A 131 -2.92 -11.65 6.71
C GLU A 131 -4.12 -10.79 7.10
N LYS A 132 -5.08 -10.68 6.19
CA LYS A 132 -6.39 -10.07 6.44
C LYS A 132 -7.44 -11.18 6.42
N PRO A 133 -8.14 -11.45 7.53
CA PRO A 133 -9.24 -12.40 7.54
C PRO A 133 -10.44 -11.86 6.75
N CYS A 134 -11.39 -12.75 6.46
CA CYS A 134 -12.66 -12.36 5.86
C CYS A 134 -13.45 -11.48 6.83
N GLY A 135 -13.90 -10.33 6.37
CA GLY A 135 -14.63 -9.33 7.15
C GLY A 135 -15.86 -8.81 6.40
N CYS A 136 -16.47 -7.75 6.93
CA CYS A 136 -17.54 -7.03 6.26
C CYS A 136 -17.00 -5.84 5.46
N PRO A 137 -17.62 -5.51 4.32
CA PRO A 137 -17.31 -4.29 3.59
C PRO A 137 -17.68 -3.06 4.44
N LEU A 138 -16.91 -1.97 4.27
CA LEU A 138 -17.15 -0.71 4.98
C LEU A 138 -18.36 0.08 4.47
N ASN A 139 -18.83 -0.23 3.26
CA ASN A 139 -20.01 0.40 2.67
C ASN A 139 -21.11 -0.65 2.47
N MET A 140 -21.64 -1.17 3.58
CA MET A 140 -22.76 -2.12 3.52
C MET A 140 -24.08 -1.35 3.32
N PRO A 141 -24.85 -1.62 2.25
CA PRO A 141 -26.16 -1.02 2.08
C PRO A 141 -27.14 -1.65 3.08
N ILE A 142 -27.70 -0.82 3.95
CA ILE A 142 -28.78 -1.20 4.86
C ILE A 142 -30.07 -0.67 4.25
N PRO A 143 -30.96 -1.56 3.75
CA PRO A 143 -32.22 -1.13 3.17
C PRO A 143 -33.11 -0.53 4.25
N THR A 144 -33.71 0.61 3.94
CA THR A 144 -34.68 1.29 4.80
C THR A 144 -36.11 1.06 4.32
N ASP A 145 -37.09 1.30 5.19
CA ASP A 145 -38.51 1.06 4.90
C ASP A 145 -39.07 1.92 3.74
N ASP A 146 -38.41 3.03 3.40
CA ASP A 146 -38.76 3.90 2.28
C ASP A 146 -38.15 3.44 0.94
N GLY A 147 -37.42 2.33 0.92
CA GLY A 147 -36.74 1.78 -0.25
C GLY A 147 -35.42 2.48 -0.58
N SER A 148 -34.94 3.41 0.26
CA SER A 148 -33.57 3.93 0.17
C SER A 148 -32.56 2.99 0.86
N ASN A 149 -31.27 3.28 0.71
CA ASN A 149 -30.19 2.54 1.37
C ASN A 149 -29.38 3.53 2.22
N ILE A 150 -29.14 3.16 3.47
CA ILE A 150 -28.13 3.81 4.31
C ILE A 150 -26.83 3.03 4.15
N TYR A 151 -25.74 3.70 3.83
CA TYR A 151 -24.41 3.10 3.76
C TYR A 151 -23.69 3.38 5.07
N CYS A 152 -23.29 2.33 5.77
CA CYS A 152 -22.57 2.43 7.03
C CYS A 152 -21.59 1.26 7.15
N PRO A 153 -20.41 1.45 7.78
CA PRO A 153 -19.54 0.35 8.15
C PRO A 153 -20.28 -0.67 9.02
N CYS A 154 -20.19 -1.95 8.67
CA CYS A 154 -20.68 -3.00 9.56
C CYS A 154 -19.69 -3.15 10.72
N CYS A 155 -19.96 -2.48 11.85
CA CYS A 155 -19.03 -2.42 12.98
C CYS A 155 -18.82 -3.77 13.71
N CYS A 156 -19.53 -4.83 13.32
CA CYS A 156 -19.43 -6.16 13.92
C CYS A 156 -18.25 -6.99 13.40
N MET A 157 -17.74 -6.72 12.19
CA MET A 157 -16.64 -7.45 11.55
C MET A 157 -15.80 -6.50 10.71
N LEU A 158 -15.21 -5.51 11.38
CA LEU A 158 -14.39 -4.51 10.73
C LEU A 158 -13.11 -5.14 10.17
N PRO A 159 -12.61 -4.63 9.03
CA PRO A 159 -11.34 -5.07 8.48
C PRO A 159 -10.19 -4.95 9.48
N GLU A 160 -9.43 -6.03 9.63
CA GLU A 160 -8.16 -6.06 10.34
C GLU A 160 -7.09 -6.74 9.49
N LEU A 161 -5.84 -6.47 9.79
CA LEU A 161 -4.68 -7.01 9.09
C LEU A 161 -3.57 -7.29 10.11
N THR A 162 -3.15 -8.55 10.17
CA THR A 162 -2.11 -9.03 11.08
C THR A 162 -0.78 -9.10 10.32
N THR A 163 0.27 -8.54 10.91
CA THR A 163 1.63 -8.59 10.37
C THR A 163 2.41 -9.70 11.05
N THR A 164 3.00 -10.61 10.28
CA THR A 164 3.78 -11.73 10.80
C THR A 164 5.16 -11.81 10.14
N LYS A 165 6.15 -12.23 10.93
CA LYS A 165 7.51 -12.54 10.46
C LYS A 165 7.92 -13.89 11.02
N ASP A 166 8.29 -14.81 10.15
CA ASP A 166 8.76 -16.15 10.52
C ASP A 166 7.76 -16.86 11.46
N GLY A 167 6.46 -16.64 11.25
CA GLY A 167 5.36 -17.19 12.05
C GLY A 167 5.06 -16.46 13.37
N ALA A 168 5.82 -15.44 13.74
CA ALA A 168 5.56 -14.62 14.92
C ALA A 168 4.79 -13.34 14.55
N GLU A 169 3.75 -13.03 15.31
CA GLU A 169 3.00 -11.77 15.18
C GLU A 169 3.89 -10.58 15.60
N ILE A 170 3.94 -9.56 14.73
CA ILE A 170 4.59 -8.28 15.00
C ILE A 170 3.57 -7.25 15.48
N SER A 171 2.48 -7.11 14.74
CA SER A 171 1.49 -6.06 14.95
C SER A 171 0.15 -6.40 14.34
N LYS A 172 -0.89 -5.68 14.77
CA LYS A 172 -2.22 -5.69 14.16
C LYS A 172 -2.63 -4.29 13.75
N SER A 173 -3.19 -4.16 12.55
CA SER A 173 -3.83 -2.95 12.07
C SER A 173 -5.33 -3.20 11.99
N LYS A 174 -6.15 -2.29 12.52
CA LYS A 174 -7.61 -2.46 12.58
C LYS A 174 -8.32 -1.20 12.14
N TYR A 175 -9.42 -1.37 11.42
CA TYR A 175 -10.34 -0.27 11.19
C TYR A 175 -11.13 0.05 12.47
N LEU A 176 -11.23 1.33 12.81
CA LEU A 176 -12.01 1.81 13.95
C LEU A 176 -13.33 2.39 13.45
N CYS A 177 -14.44 1.81 13.91
CA CYS A 177 -15.78 2.39 13.76
C CYS A 177 -16.11 3.23 15.00
N ASP A 178 -16.47 4.49 14.78
CA ASP A 178 -17.12 5.33 15.79
C ASP A 178 -18.36 6.01 15.21
N LEU A 179 -18.99 6.90 15.99
CA LEU A 179 -20.20 7.64 15.56
C LEU A 179 -19.97 8.55 14.34
N TYR A 180 -18.72 8.76 13.91
CA TYR A 180 -18.35 9.60 12.78
C TYR A 180 -17.94 8.74 11.57
N CYS A 181 -18.87 7.92 11.07
CA CYS A 181 -18.65 6.96 9.97
C CYS A 181 -18.15 7.56 8.65
N CYS A 182 -18.14 8.89 8.51
CA CYS A 182 -17.67 9.60 7.31
C CYS A 182 -16.15 9.84 7.30
N VAL A 183 -15.44 9.47 8.36
CA VAL A 183 -13.99 9.61 8.48
C VAL A 183 -13.39 8.29 8.92
N SER A 184 -12.65 7.64 8.02
CA SER A 184 -11.93 6.41 8.32
C SER A 184 -10.83 6.66 9.35
N LYS A 185 -10.74 5.74 10.30
CA LYS A 185 -9.80 5.74 11.41
C LYS A 185 -9.25 4.34 11.53
N PHE A 186 -7.98 4.23 11.87
CA PHE A 186 -7.33 2.95 12.02
C PHE A 186 -6.53 2.93 13.32
N SER A 187 -6.54 1.79 14.00
CA SER A 187 -5.66 1.52 15.13
C SER A 187 -4.49 0.68 14.67
N TYR A 188 -3.32 0.99 15.20
CA TYR A 188 -2.11 0.20 15.06
C TYR A 188 -1.71 -0.30 16.45
N GLU A 189 -1.71 -1.62 16.60
CA GLU A 189 -1.50 -2.34 17.85
C GLU A 189 -0.23 -3.19 17.82
N GLU A 190 0.49 -3.22 18.94
CA GLU A 190 1.63 -4.10 19.21
C GLU A 190 1.42 -4.79 20.55
N GLU A 191 1.68 -6.10 20.63
CA GLU A 191 1.54 -6.88 21.87
C GLU A 191 0.16 -6.73 22.57
N GLY A 192 -0.88 -6.39 21.81
CA GLY A 192 -2.25 -6.15 22.29
C GLY A 192 -2.50 -4.75 22.86
N GLY A 193 -1.52 -3.84 22.82
CA GLY A 193 -1.68 -2.43 23.17
C GLY A 193 -1.77 -1.54 21.92
N GLU A 194 -2.67 -0.56 21.93
CA GLU A 194 -2.73 0.47 20.89
C GLU A 194 -1.50 1.37 21.01
N VAL A 195 -0.76 1.50 19.90
CA VAL A 195 0.44 2.34 19.81
C VAL A 195 0.12 3.64 19.05
N TYR A 196 -0.62 3.55 17.95
CA TYR A 196 -1.04 4.72 17.17
C TYR A 196 -2.50 4.64 16.74
N ILE A 197 -3.14 5.80 16.68
CA ILE A 197 -4.38 6.00 15.92
C ILE A 197 -4.03 6.77 14.65
N LEU A 198 -4.33 6.19 13.50
CA LEU A 198 -4.16 6.82 12.20
C LEU A 198 -5.50 7.40 11.74
N LYS A 199 -5.56 8.72 11.60
CA LYS A 199 -6.76 9.42 11.13
C LYS A 199 -6.41 10.74 10.45
N PRO A 200 -7.25 11.25 9.53
CA PRO A 200 -7.05 12.57 8.98
C PRO A 200 -7.52 13.64 9.98
N ASP A 201 -7.05 14.86 9.78
CA ASP A 201 -7.65 16.01 10.47
C ASP A 201 -9.09 16.21 9.99
N THR A 202 -9.98 16.49 10.93
CA THR A 202 -11.41 16.62 10.67
C THR A 202 -11.92 18.04 10.92
N CYS A 203 -12.91 18.48 10.15
CA CYS A 203 -13.68 19.70 10.39
C CYS A 203 -15.15 19.37 10.77
N CYS A 204 -15.97 20.40 10.98
CA CYS A 204 -17.41 20.26 11.24
C CYS A 204 -17.74 19.31 12.42
N GLY A 205 -16.98 19.40 13.51
CA GLY A 205 -17.22 18.58 14.70
C GLY A 205 -16.83 17.10 14.56
N GLY A 206 -15.92 16.77 13.62
CA GLY A 206 -15.43 15.41 13.42
C GLY A 206 -16.05 14.66 12.25
N CYS A 207 -17.07 15.25 11.62
CA CYS A 207 -17.89 14.56 10.62
C CYS A 207 -17.28 14.53 9.21
N LEU A 208 -16.31 15.39 8.90
CA LEU A 208 -15.72 15.47 7.56
C LEU A 208 -14.21 15.62 7.67
N PRO A 209 -13.43 15.07 6.72
CA PRO A 209 -12.02 15.44 6.59
C PRO A 209 -11.89 16.95 6.36
N ALA A 210 -10.81 17.57 6.82
CA ALA A 210 -10.58 19.02 6.76
C ALA A 210 -10.33 19.58 5.33
N CYS A 211 -10.93 18.97 4.29
CA CYS A 211 -10.69 19.26 2.88
C CYS A 211 -11.31 20.59 2.39
N HIS A 212 -12.39 21.07 3.02
CA HIS A 212 -13.10 22.27 2.54
C HIS A 212 -12.39 23.60 2.87
N CYS A 213 -11.45 23.59 3.82
CA CYS A 213 -10.78 24.82 4.27
C CYS A 213 -9.43 25.07 3.59
N LYS A 214 -8.79 24.06 2.97
CA LYS A 214 -7.42 24.15 2.43
C LYS A 214 -7.25 23.81 0.92
N ARG A 215 -8.32 23.59 0.13
CA ARG A 215 -8.24 23.21 -1.31
C ARG A 215 -7.25 22.04 -1.59
N GLN A 216 -7.13 21.11 -0.66
CA GLN A 216 -6.16 20.02 -0.75
C GLN A 216 -6.79 18.84 -1.48
N ILE A 217 -6.14 18.37 -2.55
CA ILE A 217 -6.62 17.26 -3.41
C ILE A 217 -6.30 15.88 -2.79
N SER A 218 -5.37 15.83 -1.83
CA SER A 218 -5.04 14.64 -1.03
C SER A 218 -5.34 14.89 0.44
N VAL A 219 -6.00 13.95 1.11
CA VAL A 219 -6.21 13.97 2.56
C VAL A 219 -5.10 13.13 3.22
N PRO A 220 -4.15 13.76 3.95
CA PRO A 220 -3.15 13.02 4.72
C PRO A 220 -3.77 12.38 5.96
N TYR A 221 -3.26 11.21 6.33
CA TYR A 221 -3.57 10.54 7.58
C TYR A 221 -2.38 10.67 8.52
N TYR A 222 -2.62 11.26 9.69
CA TYR A 222 -1.57 11.53 10.67
C TYR A 222 -1.62 10.52 11.81
N PHE A 223 -0.45 10.20 12.35
CA PHE A 223 -0.34 9.37 13.55
C PHE A 223 -0.71 10.19 14.79
N HIS A 224 -1.53 9.61 15.66
CA HIS A 224 -1.96 10.20 16.91
C HIS A 224 -1.66 9.25 18.06
N ASP A 225 -1.35 9.81 19.22
CA ASP A 225 -1.20 9.07 20.46
C ASP A 225 -2.59 8.62 20.97
N PRO A 226 -2.80 7.33 21.28
CA PRO A 226 -4.12 6.82 21.65
C PRO A 226 -4.61 7.31 23.02
N ALA A 227 -3.70 7.65 23.94
CA ALA A 227 -4.05 8.06 25.29
C ALA A 227 -4.47 9.54 25.36
N THR A 228 -3.77 10.39 24.62
CA THR A 228 -4.01 11.85 24.60
C THR A 228 -4.91 12.27 23.44
N GLY A 229 -4.92 11.50 22.35
CA GLY A 229 -5.54 11.87 21.09
C GLY A 229 -4.80 12.98 20.34
N GLU A 230 -3.61 13.39 20.81
CA GLU A 230 -2.79 14.41 20.17
C GLU A 230 -2.04 13.84 18.97
N ARG A 231 -1.84 14.69 17.96
CA ARG A 231 -1.09 14.34 16.75
C ARG A 231 0.40 14.25 17.08
N ILE A 232 1.05 13.21 16.57
CA ILE A 232 2.50 13.03 16.66
C ILE A 232 3.15 13.90 15.59
N THR A 233 3.87 14.93 16.03
CA THR A 233 4.50 15.91 15.14
C THR A 233 6.02 15.72 15.00
N ASP A 234 6.65 14.95 15.90
CA ASP A 234 8.11 14.83 16.04
C ASP A 234 8.86 16.17 16.16
N GLY A 235 8.18 17.20 16.64
CA GLY A 235 8.73 18.56 16.75
C GLY A 235 8.80 19.31 15.42
N GLU A 236 8.12 18.83 14.38
CA GLU A 236 7.99 19.52 13.10
C GLU A 236 6.74 20.40 13.08
N ASP A 237 6.92 21.69 12.83
CA ASP A 237 5.83 22.67 12.77
C ASP A 237 5.10 22.63 11.42
N ASP A 238 5.78 22.15 10.37
CA ASP A 238 5.22 22.02 9.02
C ASP A 238 4.37 20.75 8.90
N ASP A 239 3.05 20.91 8.81
CA ASP A 239 2.07 19.83 8.62
C ASP A 239 2.45 18.85 7.50
N GLU A 240 3.12 19.33 6.44
CA GLU A 240 3.48 18.50 5.29
C GLU A 240 4.70 17.60 5.56
N LYS A 241 5.48 17.90 6.60
CA LYS A 241 6.70 17.17 6.99
C LYS A 241 6.55 16.33 8.26
N GLN A 242 5.36 16.34 8.85
CA GLN A 242 5.07 15.48 9.98
C GLN A 242 4.84 14.02 9.54
N PRO A 243 4.99 13.05 10.47
CA PRO A 243 4.68 11.64 10.23
C PRO A 243 3.26 11.46 9.73
N GLN A 244 3.12 10.80 8.58
CA GLN A 244 1.83 10.61 7.92
C GLN A 244 1.86 9.48 6.90
N ILE A 245 0.68 8.92 6.63
CA ILE A 245 0.42 8.15 5.42
C ILE A 245 -0.44 9.02 4.52
N ARG A 246 0.02 9.28 3.30
CA ARG A 246 -0.74 10.08 2.35
C ARG A 246 -0.83 9.40 1.00
N LYS A 247 -2.02 9.40 0.42
CA LYS A 247 -2.20 9.11 -1.00
C LYS A 247 -1.58 10.24 -1.82
N VAL A 248 -0.71 9.88 -2.75
CA VAL A 248 -0.04 10.82 -3.66
C VAL A 248 -0.49 10.54 -5.08
N TRP A 249 -0.78 11.61 -5.82
CA TRP A 249 -1.20 11.49 -7.20
C TRP A 249 0.02 11.24 -8.10
N ALA A 250 -0.02 10.14 -8.85
CA ALA A 250 1.12 9.66 -9.65
C ALA A 250 0.97 9.90 -11.17
N GLY A 251 -0.05 10.63 -11.62
CA GLY A 251 -0.24 10.99 -13.03
C GLY A 251 -1.68 10.88 -13.52
N LEU A 252 -2.06 11.73 -14.49
CA LEU A 252 -3.44 11.78 -15.00
C LEU A 252 -3.84 10.47 -15.66
N LYS A 253 -2.89 9.81 -16.35
CA LYS A 253 -3.12 8.54 -17.02
C LYS A 253 -3.35 7.38 -16.04
N LYS A 254 -2.66 7.38 -14.90
CA LYS A 254 -2.84 6.35 -13.88
C LYS A 254 -4.20 6.55 -13.20
N GLU A 255 -4.52 7.77 -12.84
CA GLU A 255 -5.67 8.07 -11.98
C GLU A 255 -7.01 8.14 -12.76
N CYS A 256 -6.97 8.49 -14.05
CA CYS A 256 -8.18 8.53 -14.88
C CYS A 256 -8.58 7.14 -15.43
N CYS A 257 -7.62 6.21 -15.53
CA CYS A 257 -7.82 4.94 -16.24
C CYS A 257 -7.51 3.71 -15.41
N THR A 258 -7.10 3.89 -14.15
CA THR A 258 -6.77 2.78 -13.24
C THR A 258 -7.20 3.12 -11.82
N THR A 259 -7.59 2.13 -11.04
CA THR A 259 -7.81 2.30 -9.59
C THR A 259 -6.53 2.11 -8.77
N ALA A 260 -5.36 2.23 -9.41
CA ALA A 260 -4.09 1.91 -8.78
C ALA A 260 -3.54 3.08 -7.98
N ASP A 261 -3.48 2.92 -6.66
CA ASP A 261 -3.10 3.99 -5.76
C ASP A 261 -1.59 4.05 -5.52
N THR A 262 -1.13 5.16 -4.97
CA THR A 262 0.27 5.34 -4.56
C THR A 262 0.27 6.08 -3.24
N PHE A 263 1.00 5.54 -2.26
CA PHE A 263 1.09 6.09 -0.92
C PHE A 263 2.51 6.47 -0.60
N ALA A 264 2.68 7.66 -0.02
CA ALA A 264 3.91 8.03 0.66
C ALA A 264 3.69 7.83 2.17
N VAL A 265 4.56 7.03 2.77
CA VAL A 265 4.53 6.62 4.18
C VAL A 265 5.72 7.26 4.86
N PHE A 266 5.48 8.18 5.78
CA PHE A 266 6.52 8.85 6.58
C PHE A 266 6.40 8.36 8.02
N PHE A 267 7.41 7.64 8.49
CA PHE A 267 7.38 7.01 9.80
C PHE A 267 7.58 8.03 10.91
N PRO A 268 6.97 7.83 12.10
CA PRO A 268 7.36 8.56 13.30
C PRO A 268 8.85 8.36 13.61
N ARG A 269 9.49 9.38 14.15
CA ARG A 269 10.93 9.41 14.43
C ARG A 269 11.28 8.37 15.49
N GLY A 270 12.35 7.62 15.25
CA GLY A 270 12.79 6.57 16.17
C GLY A 270 11.94 5.29 16.12
N THR A 271 11.02 5.17 15.17
CA THR A 271 10.30 3.91 14.88
C THR A 271 11.31 2.81 14.55
N ASP A 272 11.26 1.70 15.28
CA ASP A 272 12.09 0.53 15.01
C ASP A 272 11.63 -0.23 13.76
N VAL A 273 12.45 -1.17 13.28
CA VAL A 273 12.21 -1.88 12.02
C VAL A 273 10.99 -2.79 12.05
N ARG A 274 10.61 -3.34 13.22
CA ARG A 274 9.41 -4.17 13.36
C ARG A 274 8.17 -3.28 13.20
N ARG A 275 8.18 -2.13 13.86
CA ARG A 275 7.09 -1.14 13.75
C ARG A 275 6.98 -0.55 12.35
N LYS A 276 8.08 -0.29 11.65
CA LYS A 276 8.06 0.14 10.23
C LYS A 276 7.37 -0.90 9.34
N ALA A 277 7.66 -2.19 9.54
CA ALA A 277 6.95 -3.27 8.84
C ALA A 277 5.46 -3.30 9.19
N GLY A 278 5.11 -3.13 10.46
CA GLY A 278 3.71 -3.04 10.90
C GLY A 278 2.95 -1.86 10.26
N ILE A 279 3.56 -0.68 10.17
CA ILE A 279 2.99 0.51 9.52
C ILE A 279 2.81 0.30 8.00
N LEU A 280 3.67 -0.49 7.36
CA LEU A 280 3.45 -0.90 5.97
C LEU A 280 2.18 -1.75 5.85
N GLY A 281 1.93 -2.66 6.79
CA GLY A 281 0.66 -3.39 6.90
C GLY A 281 -0.56 -2.48 7.08
N LEU A 282 -0.43 -1.45 7.94
CA LEU A 282 -1.45 -0.42 8.11
C LEU A 282 -1.75 0.33 6.80
N THR A 283 -0.71 0.57 6.00
CA THR A 283 -0.83 1.21 4.67
C THR A 283 -1.58 0.31 3.69
N PHE A 284 -1.33 -1.00 3.70
CA PHE A 284 -2.12 -1.93 2.88
C PHE A 284 -3.57 -1.99 3.32
N LEU A 285 -3.84 -2.02 4.64
CA LEU A 285 -5.21 -1.99 5.13
C LEU A 285 -5.93 -0.74 4.64
N LEU A 286 -5.30 0.43 4.72
CA LEU A 286 -5.82 1.70 4.21
C LEU A 286 -6.14 1.68 2.71
N ASP A 287 -5.34 1.00 1.88
CA ASP A 287 -5.59 0.87 0.43
C ASP A 287 -6.80 -0.03 0.13
N PHE A 288 -7.02 -1.07 0.93
CA PHE A 288 -8.12 -2.02 0.71
C PHE A 288 -9.47 -1.59 1.31
N THR A 289 -9.51 -0.50 2.05
CA THR A 289 -10.68 -0.04 2.83
C THR A 289 -11.17 1.34 2.42
#